data_AF-A0A7X4EIE6-F1
#
_entry.id   AF-A0A7X4EIE6-F1
#
_cell.length_a   1.000
_cell.length_b   1.000
_cell.length_c   1.000
_cell.angle_alpha   90.00
_cell.angle_beta   90.00
_cell.angle_gamma   90.00
#
_symmetry.space_group_name_H-M   'P 1'
#
loop_
_entity.id
_entity.type
_entity.pdbx_description
1 polymer ?
#
loop_
_entity_poly.entity_id
_entity_poly.type
_entity_poly.pdbx_seq_one_letter_code
_entity_poly.pdbx_strand_id
1 'polypeptide(L)' 'MPRSAVFRRSEGIEEGRLTLLRQQINRKFGADTVRELFDAPDLPLDRERVDTLADAVVDCDTAEELLARVGDGVTAEEA' A
#
# COMPACT_ATOMS: atom_id res chain seq x y z
N MET A 1 -21.56 -25.19 18.44
CA MET A 1 -20.44 -24.27 18.10
C MET A 1 -20.94 -23.23 17.11
N PRO A 2 -20.75 -21.93 17.32
CA PRO A 2 -20.76 -20.98 16.22
C PRO A 2 -19.38 -20.29 16.09
N ARG A 3 -18.66 -20.62 15.00
CA ARG A 3 -17.38 -20.04 14.60
C ARG A 3 -17.59 -18.82 13.67
N SER A 4 -18.18 -17.73 14.17
CA SER A 4 -18.48 -16.55 13.32
C SER A 4 -17.93 -15.22 13.84
N ALA A 5 -17.15 -15.22 14.93
CA ALA A 5 -16.55 -14.00 15.48
C ALA A 5 -15.16 -13.64 14.90
N VAL A 6 -14.55 -14.51 14.09
CA VAL A 6 -13.17 -14.32 13.62
C VAL A 6 -13.09 -13.43 12.37
N PHE A 7 -14.15 -13.36 11.55
CA PHE A 7 -14.12 -12.62 10.28
C PHE A 7 -14.09 -11.08 10.44
N ARG A 8 -14.69 -10.51 11.49
CA ARG A 8 -14.69 -9.04 11.69
C ARG A 8 -13.39 -8.45 12.23
N ARG A 9 -12.42 -9.28 12.66
CA ARG A 9 -11.14 -8.76 13.18
C ARG A 9 -10.13 -8.46 12.07
N SER A 10 -10.18 -9.19 10.97
CA SER A 10 -9.21 -9.04 9.88
C SER A 10 -9.43 -7.72 9.12
N GLU A 11 -10.68 -7.37 8.82
CA GLU A 11 -11.03 -6.14 8.09
C GLU A 11 -10.53 -4.87 8.81
N GLY A 12 -10.73 -4.77 10.13
CA GLY A 12 -10.27 -3.59 10.89
C GLY A 12 -8.75 -3.49 11.04
N ILE A 13 -8.01 -4.60 10.94
CA ILE A 13 -6.54 -4.59 10.99
C ILE A 13 -5.98 -4.10 9.66
N GLU A 14 -6.58 -4.51 8.54
CA GLU A 14 -6.14 -4.11 7.20
C GLU A 14 -6.42 -2.61 6.94
N GLU A 15 -7.58 -2.10 7.34
CA GLU A 15 -7.87 -0.66 7.30
C GLU A 15 -6.90 0.16 8.17
N GLY A 16 -6.56 -0.35 9.36
CA GLY A 16 -5.58 0.26 10.24
C GLY A 16 -4.18 0.32 9.63
N ARG A 17 -3.75 -0.77 8.99
CA ARG A 17 -2.43 -0.87 8.36
C ARG A 17 -2.31 0.08 7.17
N LEU A 18 -3.35 0.18 6.35
CA LEU A 18 -3.41 1.07 5.19
C LEU A 18 -3.40 2.55 5.61
N THR A 19 -4.08 2.88 6.71
CA THR A 19 -4.05 4.23 7.31
C THR A 19 -2.65 4.61 7.80
N LEU A 20 -1.96 3.69 8.49
CA LEU A 20 -0.59 3.93 8.95
C LEU A 20 0.38 4.08 7.77
N LEU A 21 0.21 3.29 6.71
CA LEU A 21 1.02 3.38 5.50
C LEU A 21 0.88 4.73 4.82
N ARG A 22 -0.38 5.19 4.64
CA ARG A 22 -0.69 6.52 4.10
C ARG A 22 -0.03 7.61 4.94
N GLN A 23 -0.08 7.49 6.26
CA GLN A 23 0.53 8.47 7.16
C GLN A 23 2.06 8.47 7.08
N GLN A 24 2.70 7.30 6.96
CA GLN A 24 4.16 7.20 6.77
C GLN A 24 4.60 7.81 5.44
N ILE A 25 3.92 7.46 4.34
CA ILE A 25 4.21 8.01 3.01
C ILE A 25 4.00 9.52 3.02
N ASN A 26 2.90 10.00 3.62
CA ASN A 26 2.63 11.43 3.72
C ASN A 26 3.74 12.18 4.48
N ARG A 27 4.26 11.59 5.57
CA ARG A 27 5.34 12.20 6.36
C ARG A 27 6.69 12.17 5.67
N LYS A 28 7.00 11.09 4.94
CA LYS A 28 8.33 10.90 4.32
C LYS A 28 8.42 11.55 2.94
N PHE A 29 7.37 11.46 2.14
CA PHE A 29 7.37 11.84 0.72
C PHE A 29 6.38 12.96 0.39
N GLY A 30 5.34 13.14 1.21
CA GLY A 30 4.34 14.20 1.03
C GLY A 30 2.97 13.69 0.59
N ALA A 31 2.02 14.62 0.50
CA ALA A 31 0.63 14.31 0.17
C ALA A 31 0.44 13.94 -1.32
N ASP A 32 1.23 14.52 -2.22
CA ASP A 32 1.16 14.25 -3.66
C ASP A 32 1.48 12.78 -3.97
N THR A 33 2.52 12.22 -3.33
CA THR A 33 2.90 10.80 -3.48
C THR A 33 1.82 9.85 -2.96
N VAL A 34 1.15 10.20 -1.86
CA VAL A 34 -0.01 9.42 -1.37
C VAL A 34 -1.13 9.44 -2.39
N ARG A 35 -1.40 10.58 -3.02
CA ARG A 35 -2.46 10.67 -4.03
C ARG A 35 -2.10 9.82 -5.26
N GLU A 36 -0.87 9.89 -5.76
CA GLU A 36 -0.45 9.02 -6.88
C GLU A 36 -0.57 7.52 -6.58
N LEU A 37 -0.17 7.09 -5.38
CA LEU A 37 -0.17 5.66 -5.02
C LEU A 37 -1.55 5.09 -4.68
N PHE A 38 -2.44 5.90 -4.11
CA PHE A 38 -3.73 5.43 -3.57
C PHE A 38 -4.96 5.94 -4.32
N ASP A 39 -4.84 6.96 -5.17
CA ASP A 39 -5.95 7.51 -5.97
C ASP A 39 -6.06 6.85 -7.35
N ALA A 40 -5.14 5.93 -7.69
CA ALA A 40 -5.21 5.14 -8.91
C ALA A 40 -6.45 4.22 -8.88
N PRO A 41 -7.48 4.49 -9.70
CA PRO A 41 -8.81 3.88 -9.57
C PRO A 41 -8.87 2.41 -10.00
N ASP A 42 -7.83 1.91 -10.67
CA ASP A 42 -7.76 0.57 -11.27
C ASP A 42 -6.85 -0.41 -10.50
N LEU A 43 -6.24 0.04 -9.40
CA LEU A 43 -5.33 -0.81 -8.63
C LEU A 43 -6.05 -1.46 -7.44
N PRO A 44 -6.29 -2.78 -7.45
CA PRO A 44 -6.73 -3.46 -6.24
C PRO A 44 -5.62 -3.34 -5.19
N LEU A 45 -5.97 -2.77 -4.02
CA LEU A 45 -5.12 -2.69 -2.83
C LEU A 45 -5.13 -4.06 -2.14
N ASP A 46 -4.52 -5.04 -2.78
CA ASP A 46 -4.32 -6.35 -2.19
C ASP A 46 -3.25 -6.31 -1.11
N ARG A 47 -3.37 -7.23 -0.13
CA ARG A 47 -2.45 -7.35 1.00
C ARG A 47 -0.98 -7.40 0.58
N GLU A 48 -0.68 -8.07 -0.53
CA GLU A 48 0.67 -8.19 -1.07
C GLU A 48 1.24 -6.83 -1.52
N ARG A 49 0.42 -5.99 -2.17
CA ARG A 49 0.85 -4.63 -2.54
C ARG A 49 1.05 -3.75 -1.33
N VAL A 50 0.22 -3.87 -0.30
CA VAL A 50 0.40 -3.13 0.96
C VAL A 50 1.70 -3.53 1.64
N ASP A 51 2.12 -4.79 1.54
CA ASP A 51 3.42 -5.27 2.03
C ASP A 51 4.56 -4.69 1.18
N THR A 52 4.49 -4.81 -0.15
CA THR A 52 5.47 -4.24 -1.07
C THR A 52 5.64 -2.72 -0.91
N LEU A 53 4.54 -1.99 -0.71
CA LEU A 53 4.56 -0.56 -0.40
C LEU A 53 5.21 -0.29 0.96
N ALA A 54 4.96 -1.14 1.98
CA ALA A 54 5.58 -0.98 3.29
C ALA A 54 7.10 -1.16 3.22
N ASP A 55 7.57 -2.21 2.56
CA ASP A 55 9.00 -2.43 2.34
C ASP A 55 9.62 -1.31 1.52
N ALA A 56 8.99 -0.93 0.40
CA ALA A 56 9.50 0.16 -0.46
C ALA A 56 9.54 1.51 0.27
N VAL A 57 8.61 1.80 1.18
CA VAL A 57 8.65 3.03 1.99
C VAL A 57 9.82 3.03 2.96
N VAL A 58 10.24 1.86 3.45
CA VAL A 58 11.41 1.73 4.31
C VAL A 58 12.69 1.86 3.49
N ASP A 59 12.79 1.16 2.35
CA ASP A 59 14.00 1.09 1.51
C ASP A 59 14.23 2.32 0.62
N CYS A 60 13.18 2.97 0.10
CA CYS A 60 13.34 4.12 -0.79
C CYS A 60 13.61 5.41 0.00
N ASP A 61 14.56 6.22 -0.45
CA ASP A 61 14.86 7.52 0.15
C ASP A 61 14.07 8.66 -0.51
N THR A 62 13.65 8.48 -1.77
CA THR A 62 12.90 9.49 -2.54
C THR A 62 11.53 9.01 -3.01
N ALA A 63 10.63 9.96 -3.27
CA ALA A 63 9.29 9.70 -3.77
C ALA A 63 9.31 9.08 -5.18
N GLU A 64 10.26 9.50 -6.02
CA GLU A 64 10.44 9.02 -7.39
C GLU A 64 10.83 7.54 -7.40
N GLU A 65 11.72 7.10 -6.52
CA GLU A 65 12.10 5.68 -6.37
C GLU A 65 10.93 4.83 -5.90
N LEU A 66 10.14 5.34 -4.95
CA LEU A 66 8.96 4.64 -4.45
C LEU A 66 7.93 4.45 -5.58
N LEU A 67 7.63 5.52 -6.32
CA LEU A 67 6.69 5.48 -7.44
C LEU A 67 7.18 4.58 -8.57
N ALA A 68 8.48 4.65 -8.90
CA ALA A 68 9.09 3.77 -9.88
C ALA A 68 8.98 2.30 -9.46
N ARG A 69 9.30 1.97 -8.21
CA ARG A 69 9.28 0.58 -7.71
C ARG A 69 7.87 -0.01 -7.63
N VAL A 70 6.88 0.81 -7.27
CA VAL A 70 5.47 0.38 -7.23
C VAL A 70 4.87 0.35 -8.64
N GLY A 71 5.32 1.23 -9.54
CA GLY A 71 4.92 1.27 -10.94
C GLY A 71 5.46 0.11 -11.77
N ASP A 72 6.74 -0.26 -11.58
CA ASP A 72 7.40 -1.36 -12.31
C ASP A 72 6.77 -2.72 -12.00
N GLY A 73 6.27 -2.89 -10.76
CA GLY A 73 5.56 -4.10 -10.33
C GLY A 73 4.22 -4.34 -11.05
N VAL A 74 3.69 -3.36 -11.79
CA VAL A 74 2.46 -3.50 -12.60
C VAL A 74 2.77 -3.86 -14.05
N THR A 75 3.95 -3.49 -14.54
CA THR A 75 4.35 -3.71 -15.94
C THR A 75 5.11 -5.01 -16.17
N ALA A 76 5.56 -5.69 -15.11
CA ALA A 76 6.38 -6.90 -15.22
C ALA A 76 5.60 -8.21 -15.49
N GLU A 77 4.27 -8.18 -15.66
CA GLU A 77 3.45 -9.38 -15.95
C GLU A 77 2.98 -9.48 -17.42
N GLU A 78 3.57 -8.73 -18.36
CA GLU A 78 3.40 -8.99 -19.81
C GLU A 78 4.74 -8.94 -20.57
N ALA A 79 5.53 -10.02 -20.49
CA ALA A 79 6.58 -10.35 -21.47
C ALA A 79 6.83 -11.86 -21.55
#